data_AF-A0A0L0ALQ1-F1
#
_entry.id   AF-A0A0L0ALQ1-F1
#
_cell.length_a   1.000
_cell.length_b   1.000
_cell.length_c   1.000
_cell.angle_alpha   90.00
_cell.angle_beta   90.00
_cell.angle_gamma   90.00
#
_symmetry.space_group_name_H-M   'P 1'
#
loop_
_entity.id
_entity.type
_entity.pdbx_description
1 polymer ?
#
loop_
_entity_poly.entity_id
_entity_poly.type
_entity_poly.pdbx_seq_one_letter_code
_entity_poly.pdbx_strand_id
1 'polypeptide(L)'
;MSRIPQQLTMAVIIGNRGFFPSYLVAEAREQAVALFARLGIKTIMVSETQTQLGGVETREEAKACAELFRTHRDSIHGVVVLLPNFGDEKAVAETLRLSGLNVPVLVQAQEDNLDKMGLATRRDSFCGKISLCNNLRQYGIPFTLTTQHVCALDGDIFAGDLQRFEQICRVVSSMRGVRVGAIGARPAGFNTVRYSEKLLERLGIAVETLDLSEVFTRIKLLRDNDIRVDEKRRLLIDNADASGIPADKLVTMAKLFVVISEWVIANDIDTTAIQCWTSLQENLGINVCSIMSVMSGQLMPSACEVDVMGALSMYALASSNMSPASIADWNNNFGDDRNKCVLFHCGNFAAESLDNPHMGTADIIGTTVGKENTCGAVHGRLRSGDLTYFRLSTDDLTGEIKAYVGAGKSVDDPLDTVGCRAVIEVPHLENLLNWICRNGFEHHVAMNHSASADVLHEAFTRYLGVNTYLHQ
;
A
#
# COMPACT_ATOMS: atom_id res chain seq x y z
N MET A 1 9.67 -11.53 -6.30
CA MET A 1 9.56 -10.09 -6.63
C MET A 1 8.20 -9.62 -6.17
N SER A 2 8.07 -8.37 -5.71
CA SER A 2 6.79 -7.82 -5.25
C SER A 2 5.73 -7.85 -6.36
N ARG A 3 4.48 -8.15 -6.01
CA ARG A 3 3.33 -8.14 -6.93
C ARG A 3 2.59 -6.80 -6.96
N ILE A 4 3.10 -5.80 -6.24
CA ILE A 4 2.57 -4.44 -6.28
C ILE A 4 2.72 -3.92 -7.73
N PRO A 5 1.62 -3.48 -8.39
CA PRO A 5 1.68 -3.00 -9.77
C PRO A 5 2.60 -1.80 -9.93
N GLN A 6 3.65 -1.96 -10.75
CA GLN A 6 4.63 -0.90 -11.04
C GLN A 6 4.08 0.16 -12.00
N GLN A 7 3.31 -0.28 -13.00
CA GLN A 7 2.64 0.57 -13.97
C GLN A 7 1.16 0.21 -14.00
N LEU A 8 0.30 1.23 -13.87
CA LEU A 8 -1.15 1.03 -13.88
C LEU A 8 -1.75 1.21 -15.26
N THR A 9 -2.89 0.56 -15.45
CA THR A 9 -3.74 0.75 -16.62
C THR A 9 -5.08 1.31 -16.18
N MET A 10 -5.47 2.43 -16.78
CA MET A 10 -6.76 3.08 -16.56
C MET A 10 -7.69 2.83 -17.73
N ALA A 11 -8.90 2.39 -17.45
CA ALA A 11 -9.99 2.51 -18.39
C ALA A 11 -10.43 3.98 -18.46
N VAL A 12 -10.66 4.52 -19.66
CA VAL A 12 -11.07 5.93 -19.82
C VAL A 12 -12.41 6.00 -20.53
N ILE A 13 -13.35 6.74 -19.94
CA ILE A 13 -14.65 7.05 -20.51
C ILE A 13 -14.70 8.54 -20.78
N ILE A 14 -14.93 8.94 -22.03
CA ILE A 14 -15.18 10.35 -22.38
C ILE A 14 -16.68 10.53 -22.56
N GLY A 15 -17.32 11.25 -21.64
CA GLY A 15 -18.77 11.49 -21.70
C GLY A 15 -19.14 12.48 -22.80
N ASN A 16 -20.29 12.27 -23.44
CA ASN A 16 -20.87 13.23 -24.37
C ASN A 16 -22.39 13.35 -24.21
N ARG A 17 -22.96 14.42 -24.76
CA ARG A 17 -24.41 14.60 -24.88
C ARG A 17 -24.73 15.37 -26.16
N GLY A 18 -25.66 14.87 -26.95
CA GLY A 18 -25.79 15.18 -28.37
C GLY A 18 -26.22 16.61 -28.72
N PHE A 19 -26.60 17.41 -27.73
CA PHE A 19 -26.90 18.84 -27.92
C PHE A 19 -25.78 19.78 -27.45
N PHE A 20 -24.64 19.24 -27.04
CA PHE A 20 -23.40 19.98 -26.80
C PHE A 20 -22.40 19.79 -27.94
N PRO A 21 -21.41 20.69 -28.10
CA PRO A 21 -20.45 20.60 -29.20
C PRO A 21 -19.61 19.32 -29.11
N SER A 22 -19.77 18.42 -30.09
CA SER A 22 -19.13 17.11 -30.08
C SER A 22 -17.62 17.15 -30.34
N TYR A 23 -17.10 18.22 -30.96
CA TYR A 23 -15.65 18.38 -31.16
C TYR A 23 -14.86 18.42 -29.84
N LEU A 24 -15.53 18.79 -28.73
CA LEU A 24 -14.93 18.81 -27.39
C LEU A 24 -14.52 17.40 -26.92
N VAL A 25 -15.16 16.36 -27.45
CA VAL A 25 -14.79 14.95 -27.20
C VAL A 25 -13.44 14.63 -27.83
N ALA A 26 -13.22 15.06 -29.07
CA ALA A 26 -11.95 14.85 -29.76
C ALA A 26 -10.80 15.63 -29.09
N GLU A 27 -11.05 16.89 -28.70
CA GLU A 27 -10.08 17.71 -27.96
C GLU A 27 -9.69 17.05 -26.62
N ALA A 28 -10.69 16.58 -25.86
CA ALA A 28 -10.44 15.90 -24.59
C ALA A 28 -9.69 14.58 -24.76
N ARG A 29 -9.94 13.84 -25.84
CA ARG A 29 -9.19 12.63 -26.16
C ARG A 29 -7.72 12.92 -26.40
N GLU A 30 -7.41 13.94 -27.21
CA GLU A 30 -6.04 14.34 -27.51
C GLU A 30 -5.29 14.75 -26.24
N GLN A 31 -5.91 15.63 -25.43
CA GLN A 31 -5.36 16.09 -24.15
C GLN A 31 -5.13 14.94 -23.18
N ALA A 32 -6.11 14.03 -23.05
CA ALA A 32 -6.00 12.84 -22.21
C ALA A 32 -4.83 11.96 -22.65
N VAL A 33 -4.74 11.59 -23.92
CA VAL A 33 -3.66 10.74 -24.44
C VAL A 33 -2.29 11.34 -24.13
N ALA A 34 -2.13 12.65 -24.33
CA ALA A 34 -0.89 13.35 -24.00
C ALA A 34 -0.58 13.32 -22.49
N LEU A 35 -1.57 13.59 -21.63
CA LEU A 35 -1.40 13.56 -20.17
C LEU A 35 -1.05 12.16 -19.67
N PHE A 36 -1.84 11.14 -20.01
CA PHE A 36 -1.62 9.77 -19.54
C PHE A 36 -0.25 9.25 -20.00
N ALA A 37 0.16 9.55 -21.25
CA ALA A 37 1.49 9.21 -21.74
C ALA A 37 2.61 9.91 -20.95
N ARG A 38 2.46 11.20 -20.65
CA ARG A 38 3.41 11.98 -19.84
C ARG A 38 3.58 11.41 -18.43
N LEU A 39 2.50 10.89 -17.85
CA LEU A 39 2.51 10.26 -16.52
C LEU A 39 2.89 8.77 -16.55
N GLY A 40 3.11 8.18 -17.73
CA GLY A 40 3.47 6.77 -17.86
C GLY A 40 2.31 5.80 -17.58
N ILE A 41 1.07 6.27 -17.68
CA ILE A 41 -0.15 5.48 -17.41
C ILE A 41 -0.63 4.82 -18.71
N LYS A 42 -0.90 3.52 -18.66
CA LYS A 42 -1.55 2.82 -19.79
C LYS A 42 -3.03 3.13 -19.82
N THR A 43 -3.61 3.24 -21.01
CA THR A 43 -5.04 3.55 -21.16
C THR A 43 -5.78 2.54 -22.02
N ILE A 44 -7.01 2.22 -21.64
CA ILE A 44 -7.97 1.46 -22.46
C ILE A 44 -9.21 2.32 -22.64
N MET A 45 -9.50 2.71 -23.87
CA MET A 45 -10.66 3.52 -24.22
C MET A 45 -11.12 3.19 -25.63
N VAL A 46 -12.41 3.37 -25.91
CA VAL A 46 -12.98 3.16 -27.25
C VAL A 46 -12.28 4.07 -28.26
N SER A 47 -12.12 3.59 -29.50
CA SER A 47 -11.58 4.40 -30.59
C SER A 47 -12.61 5.39 -31.14
N GLU A 48 -12.13 6.37 -31.90
CA GLU A 48 -12.97 7.31 -32.66
C GLU A 48 -13.87 6.66 -33.70
N THR A 49 -13.59 5.39 -34.05
CA THR A 49 -14.37 4.60 -35.02
C THR A 49 -15.32 3.60 -34.37
N GLN A 50 -15.09 3.24 -33.11
CA GLN A 50 -15.96 2.34 -32.35
C GLN A 50 -17.20 3.04 -31.80
N THR A 51 -17.10 4.34 -31.55
CA THR A 51 -18.16 5.23 -31.01
C THR A 51 -17.97 6.63 -31.61
N GLN A 52 -18.97 7.51 -31.54
CA GLN A 52 -18.85 8.83 -32.14
C GLN A 52 -17.71 9.64 -31.50
N LEU A 53 -16.61 9.86 -32.25
CA LEU A 53 -15.40 10.56 -31.79
C LEU A 53 -14.73 9.94 -30.55
N GLY A 54 -15.07 8.69 -30.21
CA GLY A 54 -14.57 8.04 -29.00
C GLY A 54 -15.34 8.41 -27.72
N GLY A 55 -16.48 9.09 -27.87
CA GLY A 55 -17.37 9.47 -26.77
C GLY A 55 -18.39 8.39 -26.42
N VAL A 56 -18.94 8.47 -25.21
CA VAL A 56 -20.00 7.58 -24.73
C VAL A 56 -21.22 8.43 -24.37
N GLU A 57 -22.31 8.24 -25.11
CA GLU A 57 -23.57 8.96 -24.92
C GLU A 57 -24.78 8.03 -24.99
N THR A 58 -24.77 7.08 -25.91
CA THR A 58 -25.90 6.17 -26.11
C THR A 58 -25.71 4.86 -25.37
N ARG A 59 -26.81 4.12 -25.21
CA ARG A 59 -26.76 2.76 -24.64
C ARG A 59 -25.94 1.79 -25.49
N GLU A 60 -25.92 1.96 -26.81
CA GLU A 60 -25.13 1.09 -27.69
C GLU A 60 -23.64 1.35 -27.53
N GLU A 61 -23.23 2.61 -27.48
CA GLU A 61 -21.85 3.01 -27.17
C GLU A 61 -21.44 2.55 -25.76
N ALA A 62 -22.34 2.66 -24.78
CA ALA A 62 -22.10 2.18 -23.43
C ALA A 62 -21.80 0.68 -23.39
N LYS A 63 -22.53 -0.14 -24.18
CA LYS A 63 -22.27 -1.58 -24.34
C LYS A 63 -20.94 -1.85 -25.03
N ALA A 64 -20.61 -1.11 -26.09
CA ALA A 64 -19.33 -1.28 -26.79
C ALA A 64 -18.15 -0.98 -25.86
N CYS A 65 -18.23 0.12 -25.09
CA CYS A 65 -17.23 0.49 -24.09
C CYS A 65 -17.14 -0.55 -22.95
N ALA A 66 -18.29 -1.00 -22.45
CA ALA A 66 -18.34 -2.05 -21.42
C ALA A 66 -17.69 -3.36 -21.89
N GLU A 67 -17.91 -3.75 -23.15
CA GLU A 67 -17.32 -4.96 -23.72
C GLU A 67 -15.79 -4.85 -23.84
N LEU A 68 -15.31 -3.68 -24.28
CA LEU A 68 -13.87 -3.40 -24.31
C LEU A 68 -13.25 -3.52 -22.92
N PHE A 69 -13.89 -2.93 -21.91
CA PHE A 69 -13.41 -3.00 -20.53
C PHE A 69 -13.46 -4.42 -19.97
N ARG A 70 -14.53 -5.17 -20.25
CA ARG A 70 -14.69 -6.57 -19.85
C ARG A 70 -13.60 -7.46 -20.43
N THR A 71 -13.22 -7.23 -21.69
CA THR A 71 -12.14 -7.96 -22.39
C THR A 71 -10.77 -7.74 -21.73
N HIS A 72 -10.57 -6.58 -21.10
CA HIS A 72 -9.32 -6.21 -20.46
C HIS A 72 -9.40 -6.15 -18.93
N ARG A 73 -10.44 -6.76 -18.34
CA ARG A 73 -10.80 -6.61 -16.92
C ARG A 73 -9.67 -6.90 -15.94
N ASP A 74 -8.82 -7.87 -16.24
CA ASP A 74 -7.72 -8.31 -15.36
C ASP A 74 -6.51 -7.37 -15.41
N SER A 75 -6.48 -6.45 -16.38
CA SER A 75 -5.40 -5.47 -16.55
C SER A 75 -5.78 -4.06 -16.11
N ILE A 76 -7.07 -3.77 -15.92
CA ILE A 76 -7.59 -2.45 -15.56
C ILE A 76 -7.55 -2.29 -14.04
N HIS A 77 -6.91 -1.22 -13.57
CA HIS A 77 -6.73 -0.94 -12.15
C HIS A 77 -7.66 0.16 -11.63
N GLY A 78 -8.21 0.97 -12.53
CA GLY A 78 -9.12 2.06 -12.23
C GLY A 78 -9.83 2.56 -13.49
N VAL A 79 -10.90 3.33 -13.30
CA VAL A 79 -11.62 4.01 -14.39
C VAL A 79 -11.50 5.51 -14.20
N VAL A 80 -11.21 6.25 -15.26
CA VAL A 80 -11.23 7.71 -15.27
C VAL A 80 -12.34 8.17 -16.21
N VAL A 81 -13.30 8.91 -15.69
CA VAL A 81 -14.36 9.54 -16.46
C VAL A 81 -14.00 10.99 -16.71
N LEU A 82 -13.92 11.37 -17.98
CA LEU A 82 -13.64 12.72 -18.44
C LEU A 82 -14.93 13.34 -19.00
N LEU A 83 -15.30 14.50 -18.48
CA LEU A 83 -16.49 15.23 -18.91
C LEU A 83 -16.07 16.51 -19.64
N PRO A 84 -15.86 16.46 -20.97
CA PRO A 84 -15.55 17.64 -21.77
C PRO A 84 -16.73 18.60 -21.93
N ASN A 85 -17.95 18.08 -21.73
CA ASN A 85 -19.21 18.81 -21.70
C ASN A 85 -20.17 18.14 -20.68
N PHE A 86 -21.45 18.51 -20.68
CA PHE A 86 -22.48 17.84 -19.90
C PHE A 86 -22.76 16.42 -20.45
N GLY A 87 -21.87 15.47 -20.15
CA GLY A 87 -22.00 14.08 -20.58
C GLY A 87 -23.28 13.39 -20.10
N ASP A 88 -23.68 12.32 -20.81
CA ASP A 88 -24.81 11.48 -20.44
C ASP A 88 -24.47 10.59 -19.23
N GLU A 89 -25.04 10.91 -18.06
CA GLU A 89 -24.79 10.16 -16.83
C GLU A 89 -25.24 8.69 -16.91
N LYS A 90 -26.24 8.38 -17.72
CA LYS A 90 -26.79 7.03 -17.83
C LYS A 90 -25.85 6.13 -18.62
N ALA A 91 -25.32 6.61 -19.73
CA ALA A 91 -24.39 5.85 -20.55
C ALA A 91 -23.12 5.50 -19.79
N VAL A 92 -22.52 6.47 -19.07
CA VAL A 92 -21.35 6.22 -18.22
C VAL A 92 -21.64 5.18 -17.12
N ALA A 93 -22.75 5.35 -16.38
CA ALA A 93 -23.12 4.41 -15.32
C ALA A 93 -23.45 3.00 -15.88
N GLU A 94 -24.08 2.93 -17.05
CA GLU A 94 -24.33 1.65 -17.74
C GLU A 94 -23.04 0.99 -18.20
N THR A 95 -22.06 1.73 -18.73
CA THR A 95 -20.73 1.19 -19.09
C THR A 95 -20.08 0.52 -17.89
N LEU A 96 -20.00 1.23 -16.76
CA LEU A 96 -19.40 0.71 -15.53
C LEU A 96 -20.12 -0.56 -15.06
N ARG A 97 -21.45 -0.52 -14.96
CA ARG A 97 -22.26 -1.68 -14.53
C ARG A 97 -22.10 -2.89 -15.45
N LEU A 98 -22.16 -2.68 -16.77
CA LEU A 98 -22.12 -3.76 -17.76
C LEU A 98 -20.71 -4.36 -17.90
N SER A 99 -19.66 -3.57 -17.64
CA SER A 99 -18.28 -4.06 -17.69
C SER A 99 -17.98 -5.10 -16.60
N GLY A 100 -18.72 -5.08 -15.49
CA GLY A 100 -18.46 -5.90 -14.31
C GLY A 100 -17.15 -5.53 -13.59
N LEU A 101 -16.55 -4.39 -13.94
CA LEU A 101 -15.39 -3.86 -13.23
C LEU A 101 -15.79 -3.47 -11.82
N ASN A 102 -15.00 -3.94 -10.87
CA ASN A 102 -15.04 -3.49 -9.49
C ASN A 102 -13.68 -2.85 -9.22
N VAL A 103 -13.46 -1.62 -9.65
CA VAL A 103 -12.20 -0.87 -9.47
C VAL A 103 -12.53 0.58 -9.11
N PRO A 104 -11.59 1.37 -8.55
CA PRO A 104 -11.83 2.78 -8.28
C PRO A 104 -12.25 3.57 -9.52
N VAL A 105 -13.04 4.63 -9.32
CA VAL A 105 -13.54 5.50 -10.41
C VAL A 105 -13.21 6.96 -10.09
N LEU A 106 -12.49 7.67 -10.95
CA LEU A 106 -12.24 9.11 -10.85
C LEU A 106 -13.16 9.88 -11.80
N VAL A 107 -13.79 10.96 -11.32
CA VAL A 107 -14.64 11.82 -12.16
C VAL A 107 -14.06 13.22 -12.30
N GLN A 108 -13.65 13.57 -13.52
CA GLN A 108 -13.15 14.88 -13.92
C GLN A 108 -14.20 15.63 -14.76
N ALA A 109 -14.20 16.96 -14.63
CA ALA A 109 -14.99 17.85 -15.48
C ALA A 109 -14.16 19.03 -15.98
N GLN A 110 -14.23 19.27 -17.29
CA GLN A 110 -13.40 20.27 -17.96
C GLN A 110 -13.93 21.68 -17.74
N GLU A 111 -13.07 22.60 -17.33
CA GLU A 111 -13.47 24.00 -17.13
C GLU A 111 -13.94 24.69 -18.43
N ASP A 112 -14.93 25.57 -18.30
CA ASP A 112 -15.34 26.48 -19.36
C ASP A 112 -14.38 27.67 -19.46
N ASN A 113 -14.28 28.26 -20.65
CA ASN A 113 -13.56 29.50 -20.85
C ASN A 113 -14.57 30.66 -20.85
N LEU A 114 -14.32 31.70 -20.05
CA LEU A 114 -15.23 32.84 -19.84
C LEU A 114 -15.68 33.49 -21.15
N ASP A 115 -14.79 33.57 -22.14
CA ASP A 115 -15.09 34.19 -23.44
C ASP A 115 -15.70 33.20 -24.45
N LYS A 116 -15.91 31.94 -24.06
CA LYS A 116 -16.38 30.83 -24.92
C LYS A 116 -17.57 30.06 -24.31
N MET A 117 -18.50 30.74 -23.66
CA MET A 117 -19.72 30.12 -23.11
C MET A 117 -20.95 30.17 -24.04
N GLY A 118 -20.76 30.52 -25.31
CA GLY A 118 -21.82 30.51 -26.34
C GLY A 118 -22.19 29.10 -26.81
N LEU A 119 -23.31 28.96 -27.52
CA LEU A 119 -23.87 27.67 -27.95
C LEU A 119 -22.87 26.76 -28.69
N ALA A 120 -21.94 27.34 -29.45
CA ALA A 120 -20.96 26.59 -30.22
C ALA A 120 -19.79 26.05 -29.39
N THR A 121 -19.59 26.53 -28.16
CA THR A 121 -18.35 26.29 -27.40
C THR A 121 -18.57 25.94 -25.93
N ARG A 122 -19.78 26.14 -25.39
CA ARG A 122 -20.10 25.87 -23.98
C ARG A 122 -19.93 24.39 -23.63
N ARG A 123 -19.41 24.12 -22.43
CA ARG A 123 -19.23 22.76 -21.91
C ARG A 123 -20.36 22.36 -20.96
N ASP A 124 -20.69 23.20 -19.96
CA ASP A 124 -21.59 22.84 -18.86
C ASP A 124 -21.16 21.54 -18.12
N SER A 125 -19.86 21.23 -18.14
CA SER A 125 -19.29 19.97 -17.66
C SER A 125 -19.55 19.72 -16.17
N PHE A 126 -19.55 20.76 -15.33
CA PHE A 126 -19.80 20.63 -13.90
C PHE A 126 -21.25 20.19 -13.60
N CYS A 127 -22.21 20.67 -14.39
CA CYS A 127 -23.60 20.21 -14.31
C CYS A 127 -23.68 18.71 -14.65
N GLY A 128 -22.92 18.28 -15.67
CA GLY A 128 -22.73 16.86 -16.00
C GLY A 128 -22.09 16.07 -14.87
N LYS A 129 -21.06 16.61 -14.20
CA LYS A 129 -20.39 15.95 -13.07
C LYS A 129 -21.35 15.71 -11.91
N ILE A 130 -22.17 16.71 -11.55
CA ILE A 130 -23.19 16.55 -10.50
C ILE A 130 -24.19 15.46 -10.89
N SER A 131 -24.69 15.49 -12.13
CA SER A 131 -25.65 14.50 -12.63
C SER A 131 -25.07 13.09 -12.65
N LEU A 132 -23.82 12.93 -13.11
CA LEU A 132 -23.10 11.66 -13.11
C LEU A 132 -22.88 11.14 -11.69
N CYS A 133 -22.32 11.96 -10.79
CA CYS A 133 -22.07 11.55 -9.40
C CYS A 133 -23.35 11.15 -8.68
N ASN A 134 -24.47 11.83 -8.95
CA ASN A 134 -25.78 11.43 -8.46
C ASN A 134 -26.15 10.03 -8.98
N ASN A 135 -26.00 9.79 -10.28
CA ASN A 135 -26.34 8.51 -10.88
C ASN A 135 -25.43 7.35 -10.41
N LEU A 136 -24.11 7.58 -10.27
CA LEU A 136 -23.18 6.60 -9.71
C LEU A 136 -23.56 6.20 -8.28
N ARG A 137 -23.99 7.18 -7.46
CA ARG A 137 -24.52 6.91 -6.12
C ARG A 137 -25.78 6.04 -6.17
N GLN A 138 -26.71 6.31 -7.08
CA GLN A 138 -27.90 5.46 -7.26
C GLN A 138 -27.55 4.03 -7.66
N TYR A 139 -26.46 3.84 -8.41
CA TYR A 139 -25.98 2.53 -8.85
C TYR A 139 -25.11 1.81 -7.80
N GLY A 140 -24.80 2.46 -6.68
CA GLY A 140 -23.90 1.91 -5.66
C GLY A 140 -22.44 1.82 -6.13
N ILE A 141 -22.04 2.63 -7.11
CA ILE A 141 -20.67 2.66 -7.63
C ILE A 141 -19.87 3.73 -6.86
N PRO A 142 -18.84 3.35 -6.07
CA PRO A 142 -17.99 4.30 -5.38
C PRO A 142 -17.14 5.10 -6.37
N PHE A 143 -16.89 6.37 -6.06
CA PHE A 143 -16.09 7.26 -6.92
C PHE A 143 -15.28 8.28 -6.11
N THR A 144 -14.15 8.68 -6.69
CA THR A 144 -13.24 9.75 -6.28
C THR A 144 -13.54 11.00 -7.10
N LEU A 145 -13.39 12.16 -6.47
CA LEU A 145 -13.52 13.46 -7.11
C LEU A 145 -12.15 14.13 -7.23
N THR A 146 -11.97 14.90 -8.28
CA THR A 146 -10.88 15.87 -8.40
C THR A 146 -10.91 16.88 -7.25
N THR A 147 -9.74 17.41 -6.88
CA THR A 147 -9.61 18.41 -5.80
C THR A 147 -10.37 19.70 -6.10
N GLN A 148 -10.52 20.05 -7.38
CA GLN A 148 -11.35 21.16 -7.83
C GLN A 148 -12.66 20.67 -8.47
N HIS A 149 -13.69 21.51 -8.39
CA HIS A 149 -15.02 21.17 -8.94
C HIS A 149 -14.99 20.98 -10.46
N VAL A 150 -14.19 21.81 -11.15
CA VAL A 150 -13.72 21.64 -12.54
C VAL A 150 -12.21 21.84 -12.59
N CYS A 151 -11.54 21.30 -13.60
CA CYS A 151 -10.12 21.52 -13.85
C CYS A 151 -9.78 21.22 -15.31
N ALA A 152 -8.79 21.90 -15.87
CA ALA A 152 -8.28 21.61 -17.21
C ALA A 152 -7.64 20.21 -17.29
N LEU A 153 -7.97 19.46 -18.35
CA LEU A 153 -7.45 18.12 -18.64
C LEU A 153 -5.93 18.10 -18.85
N ASP A 154 -5.34 19.16 -19.37
CA ASP A 154 -3.90 19.30 -19.58
C ASP A 154 -3.18 19.98 -18.41
N GLY A 155 -3.94 20.44 -17.41
CA GLY A 155 -3.44 21.21 -16.27
C GLY A 155 -2.79 20.37 -15.17
N ASP A 156 -1.91 21.01 -14.39
CA ASP A 156 -1.17 20.35 -13.30
C ASP A 156 -2.07 19.91 -12.14
N ILE A 157 -3.21 20.58 -11.93
CA ILE A 157 -4.20 20.17 -10.93
C ILE A 157 -4.72 18.77 -11.24
N PHE A 158 -5.15 18.52 -12.47
CA PHE A 158 -5.66 17.21 -12.85
C PHE A 158 -4.54 16.16 -12.88
N ALA A 159 -3.32 16.54 -13.28
CA ALA A 159 -2.16 15.66 -13.20
C ALA A 159 -1.91 15.18 -11.76
N GLY A 160 -1.98 16.09 -10.77
CA GLY A 160 -1.86 15.76 -9.35
C GLY A 160 -3.00 14.89 -8.84
N ASP A 161 -4.24 15.20 -9.22
CA ASP A 161 -5.41 14.36 -8.89
C ASP A 161 -5.27 12.94 -9.45
N LEU A 162 -4.76 12.81 -10.68
CA LEU A 162 -4.55 11.54 -11.34
C LEU A 162 -3.43 10.73 -10.67
N GLN A 163 -2.32 11.37 -10.28
CA GLN A 163 -1.27 10.73 -9.50
C GLN A 163 -1.78 10.23 -8.15
N ARG A 164 -2.56 11.03 -7.42
CA ARG A 164 -3.21 10.59 -6.18
C ARG A 164 -4.15 9.40 -6.44
N PHE A 165 -4.92 9.46 -7.51
CA PHE A 165 -5.83 8.39 -7.88
C PHE A 165 -5.10 7.09 -8.27
N GLU A 166 -3.93 7.18 -8.92
CA GLU A 166 -3.06 6.02 -9.15
C GLU A 166 -2.65 5.34 -7.84
N GLN A 167 -2.30 6.12 -6.81
CA GLN A 167 -1.95 5.56 -5.50
C GLN A 167 -3.14 4.82 -4.88
N ILE A 168 -4.36 5.39 -4.97
CA ILE A 168 -5.60 4.73 -4.51
C ILE A 168 -5.81 3.41 -5.27
N CYS A 169 -5.74 3.43 -6.61
CA CYS A 169 -5.87 2.25 -7.45
C CYS A 169 -4.84 1.17 -7.11
N ARG A 170 -3.59 1.55 -6.86
CA ARG A 170 -2.52 0.62 -6.48
C ARG A 170 -2.80 -0.05 -5.14
N VAL A 171 -3.21 0.71 -4.13
CA VAL A 171 -3.59 0.15 -2.82
C VAL A 171 -4.77 -0.82 -2.98
N VAL A 172 -5.86 -0.39 -3.62
CA VAL A 172 -7.06 -1.22 -3.79
C VAL A 172 -6.76 -2.50 -4.57
N SER A 173 -5.97 -2.41 -5.64
CA SER A 173 -5.56 -3.58 -6.43
C SER A 173 -4.63 -4.50 -5.66
N SER A 174 -3.70 -3.95 -4.85
CA SER A 174 -2.73 -4.77 -4.10
C SER A 174 -3.39 -5.49 -2.93
N MET A 175 -4.33 -4.83 -2.24
CA MET A 175 -5.00 -5.40 -1.08
C MET A 175 -6.02 -6.49 -1.43
N ARG A 176 -6.59 -6.45 -2.65
CA ARG A 176 -7.52 -7.48 -3.12
C ARG A 176 -6.75 -8.71 -3.58
N GLY A 177 -6.98 -9.83 -2.92
CA GLY A 177 -6.27 -11.09 -3.24
C GLY A 177 -4.87 -11.17 -2.63
N VAL A 178 -4.52 -10.29 -1.69
CA VAL A 178 -3.24 -10.35 -0.99
C VAL A 178 -3.13 -11.66 -0.21
N ARG A 179 -1.93 -12.26 -0.22
CA ARG A 179 -1.61 -13.49 0.49
C ARG A 179 -0.52 -13.22 1.52
N VAL A 180 -0.82 -13.45 2.78
CA VAL A 180 0.11 -13.21 3.90
C VAL A 180 0.72 -14.51 4.36
N GLY A 181 2.04 -14.55 4.46
CA GLY A 181 2.75 -15.71 4.99
C GLY A 181 3.00 -15.60 6.49
N ALA A 182 2.31 -16.41 7.30
CA ALA A 182 2.54 -16.53 8.74
C ALA A 182 3.56 -17.66 9.01
N ILE A 183 4.80 -17.28 9.32
CA ILE A 183 5.92 -18.23 9.49
C ILE A 183 6.17 -18.45 10.98
N GLY A 184 5.90 -19.66 11.46
CA GLY A 184 6.00 -20.05 12.86
C GLY A 184 4.79 -19.69 13.69
N ALA A 185 4.89 -19.92 15.00
CA ALA A 185 3.83 -19.64 15.95
C ALA A 185 3.94 -18.21 16.48
N ARG A 186 2.80 -17.51 16.60
CA ARG A 186 2.72 -16.24 17.33
C ARG A 186 3.31 -16.39 18.73
N PRO A 187 4.18 -15.48 19.20
CA PRO A 187 4.70 -15.52 20.56
C PRO A 187 3.58 -15.55 21.59
N ALA A 188 3.61 -16.50 22.52
CA ALA A 188 2.49 -16.79 23.41
C ALA A 188 1.97 -15.55 24.17
N GLY A 189 2.89 -14.73 24.69
CA GLY A 189 2.57 -13.50 25.45
C GLY A 189 1.97 -12.36 24.63
N PHE A 190 2.12 -12.38 23.30
CA PHE A 190 1.71 -11.28 22.43
C PHE A 190 0.26 -11.46 21.96
N ASN A 191 -0.67 -11.53 22.92
CA ASN A 191 -2.10 -11.67 22.59
C ASN A 191 -2.65 -10.47 21.83
N THR A 192 -1.95 -9.34 21.88
CA THR A 192 -2.28 -8.13 21.14
C THR A 192 -2.28 -8.38 19.63
N VAL A 193 -1.38 -9.19 19.08
CA VAL A 193 -1.30 -9.45 17.63
C VAL A 193 -2.14 -10.65 17.18
N ARG A 194 -3.19 -10.99 17.94
CA ARG A 194 -4.20 -11.96 17.48
C ARG A 194 -4.98 -11.36 16.32
N TYR A 195 -5.37 -12.22 15.39
CA TYR A 195 -6.13 -11.82 14.22
C TYR A 195 -7.11 -12.93 13.83
N SER A 196 -8.06 -12.57 12.97
CA SER A 196 -9.09 -13.48 12.49
C SER A 196 -8.96 -13.74 11.00
N GLU A 197 -8.44 -14.91 10.65
CA GLU A 197 -8.36 -15.40 9.27
C GLU A 197 -9.73 -15.41 8.58
N LYS A 198 -10.79 -15.70 9.33
CA LYS A 198 -12.17 -15.70 8.81
C LYS A 198 -12.65 -14.32 8.40
N LEU A 199 -12.23 -13.27 9.11
CA LEU A 199 -12.55 -11.90 8.72
C LEU A 199 -11.70 -11.45 7.53
N LEU A 200 -10.42 -11.83 7.50
CA LEU A 200 -9.52 -11.57 6.37
C LEU A 200 -10.02 -12.22 5.08
N GLU A 201 -10.48 -13.47 5.13
CA GLU A 201 -11.04 -14.19 3.97
C GLU A 201 -12.25 -13.45 3.37
N ARG A 202 -13.06 -12.77 4.19
CA ARG A 202 -14.19 -11.95 3.69
C ARG A 202 -13.74 -10.73 2.88
N LEU A 203 -12.52 -10.24 3.09
CA LEU A 203 -11.89 -9.21 2.25
C LEU A 203 -11.10 -9.80 1.08
N GLY A 204 -11.13 -11.12 0.88
CA GLY A 204 -10.32 -11.82 -0.11
C GLY A 204 -8.83 -11.83 0.23
N ILE A 205 -8.50 -11.82 1.53
CA ILE A 205 -7.15 -11.91 2.05
C ILE A 205 -6.93 -13.31 2.60
N ALA A 206 -5.96 -14.03 2.03
CA ALA A 206 -5.60 -15.37 2.50
C ALA A 206 -4.37 -15.32 3.42
N VAL A 207 -4.35 -16.20 4.42
CA VAL A 207 -3.21 -16.41 5.30
C VAL A 207 -2.69 -17.82 5.09
N GLU A 208 -1.41 -17.93 4.73
CA GLU A 208 -0.73 -19.20 4.53
C GLU A 208 0.28 -19.41 5.65
N THR A 209 0.27 -20.58 6.27
CA THR A 209 1.14 -20.87 7.41
C THR A 209 2.34 -21.72 7.00
N LEU A 210 3.51 -21.44 7.56
CA LEU A 210 4.70 -22.28 7.46
C LEU A 210 5.22 -22.61 8.86
N ASP A 211 5.32 -23.90 9.18
CA ASP A 211 5.86 -24.33 10.47
C ASP A 211 7.39 -24.22 10.52
N LEU A 212 7.95 -23.78 11.66
CA LEU A 212 9.39 -23.64 11.80
C LEU A 212 10.14 -24.98 11.76
N SER A 213 9.52 -26.10 12.14
CA SER A 213 10.18 -27.42 12.05
C SER A 213 10.49 -27.81 10.60
N GLU A 214 9.62 -27.41 9.67
CA GLU A 214 9.85 -27.57 8.24
C GLU A 214 10.99 -26.66 7.77
N VAL A 215 11.00 -25.40 8.21
CA VAL A 215 12.08 -24.44 7.92
C VAL A 215 13.43 -25.00 8.38
N PHE A 216 13.53 -25.49 9.63
CA PHE A 216 14.75 -26.06 10.18
C PHE A 216 15.21 -27.30 9.41
N THR A 217 14.28 -28.15 8.99
CA THR A 217 14.60 -29.33 8.18
C THR A 217 15.17 -28.92 6.83
N ARG A 218 14.55 -27.96 6.14
CA ARG A 218 15.02 -27.46 4.85
C ARG A 218 16.40 -26.78 4.95
N ILE A 219 16.65 -26.01 6.01
CA ILE A 219 17.97 -25.39 6.27
C ILE A 219 19.07 -26.46 6.40
N LYS A 220 18.81 -27.56 7.13
CA LYS A 220 19.78 -28.66 7.30
C LYS A 220 20.14 -29.37 6.00
N LEU A 221 19.23 -29.38 5.02
CA LEU A 221 19.44 -29.98 3.71
C LEU A 221 20.24 -29.09 2.75
N LEU A 222 20.33 -27.78 3.01
CA LEU A 222 21.12 -26.85 2.21
C LEU A 222 22.60 -26.95 2.56
N ARG A 223 23.46 -27.03 1.53
CA ARG A 223 24.92 -26.96 1.69
C ARG A 223 25.37 -25.51 1.85
N ASP A 224 26.43 -25.28 2.60
CA ASP A 224 26.99 -23.93 2.85
C ASP A 224 27.49 -23.25 1.58
N ASN A 225 27.95 -24.04 0.61
CA ASN A 225 28.49 -23.58 -0.67
C ASN A 225 27.48 -23.64 -1.82
N ASP A 226 26.18 -23.76 -1.52
CA ASP A 226 25.12 -23.66 -2.53
C ASP A 226 25.09 -22.23 -3.11
N ILE A 227 24.97 -22.09 -4.43
CA ILE A 227 24.99 -20.79 -5.11
C ILE A 227 23.88 -19.87 -4.59
N ARG A 228 22.71 -20.43 -4.25
CA ARG A 228 21.58 -19.66 -3.69
C ARG A 228 21.93 -19.07 -2.32
N VAL A 229 22.74 -19.77 -1.53
CA VAL A 229 23.19 -19.30 -0.21
C VAL A 229 24.18 -18.15 -0.38
N ASP A 230 25.10 -18.23 -1.34
CA ASP A 230 26.01 -17.13 -1.66
C ASP A 230 25.26 -15.86 -2.11
N GLU A 231 24.29 -16.02 -3.02
CA GLU A 231 23.44 -14.93 -3.49
C GLU A 231 22.69 -14.25 -2.33
N LYS A 232 22.04 -15.02 -1.45
CA LYS A 232 21.33 -14.47 -0.30
C LYS A 232 22.27 -13.84 0.73
N ARG A 233 23.46 -14.40 0.94
CA ARG A 233 24.47 -13.81 1.82
C ARG A 233 24.91 -12.44 1.31
N ARG A 234 25.13 -12.30 0.01
CA ARG A 234 25.49 -11.02 -0.62
C ARG A 234 24.40 -9.97 -0.40
N LEU A 235 23.13 -10.33 -0.58
CA LEU A 235 22.01 -9.42 -0.30
C LEU A 235 22.00 -8.91 1.14
N LEU A 236 22.33 -9.76 2.12
CA LEU A 236 22.42 -9.34 3.52
C LEU A 236 23.57 -8.35 3.73
N ILE A 237 24.76 -8.64 3.20
CA ILE A 237 25.95 -7.78 3.32
C ILE A 237 25.74 -6.43 2.61
N ASP A 238 25.10 -6.43 1.45
CA ASP A 238 24.82 -5.21 0.69
C ASP A 238 23.74 -4.34 1.35
N ASN A 239 22.88 -4.92 2.20
CA ASN A 239 21.78 -4.21 2.86
C ASN A 239 22.21 -3.40 4.10
N ALA A 240 23.19 -3.86 4.86
CA ALA A 240 23.69 -3.18 6.06
C ALA A 240 25.12 -3.65 6.38
N ASP A 241 25.92 -2.82 7.07
CA ASP A 241 27.27 -3.22 7.48
C ASP A 241 27.25 -4.49 8.34
N ALA A 242 27.78 -5.58 7.79
CA ALA A 242 27.79 -6.91 8.39
C ALA A 242 29.13 -7.27 9.06
N SER A 243 30.09 -6.34 9.12
CA SER A 243 31.48 -6.62 9.52
C SER A 243 31.61 -7.19 10.93
N GLY A 244 30.66 -6.87 11.82
CA GLY A 244 30.59 -7.39 13.19
C GLY A 244 29.94 -8.77 13.35
N ILE A 245 29.42 -9.38 12.27
CA ILE A 245 28.69 -10.65 12.34
C ILE A 245 29.61 -11.84 12.00
N PRO A 246 29.62 -12.92 12.80
CA PRO A 246 30.37 -14.13 12.49
C PRO A 246 29.96 -14.75 11.13
N ALA A 247 30.96 -15.23 10.38
CA ALA A 247 30.75 -15.74 9.02
C ALA A 247 29.80 -16.95 8.96
N ASP A 248 29.86 -17.85 9.95
CA ASP A 248 28.95 -19.00 10.07
C ASP A 248 27.50 -18.55 10.29
N LYS A 249 27.29 -17.49 11.09
CA LYS A 249 25.96 -16.89 11.32
C LYS A 249 25.40 -16.27 10.05
N LEU A 250 26.23 -15.60 9.24
CA LEU A 250 25.84 -15.08 7.93
C LEU A 250 25.41 -16.20 6.97
N VAL A 251 26.12 -17.33 6.96
CA VAL A 251 25.72 -18.50 6.16
C VAL A 251 24.38 -19.07 6.64
N THR A 252 24.16 -19.19 7.96
CA THR A 252 22.89 -19.67 8.51
C THR A 252 21.73 -18.72 8.17
N MET A 253 21.91 -17.40 8.28
CA MET A 253 20.91 -16.41 7.85
C MET A 253 20.61 -16.53 6.34
N ALA A 254 21.64 -16.68 5.51
CA ALA A 254 21.46 -16.84 4.07
C ALA A 254 20.67 -18.11 3.72
N LYS A 255 20.93 -19.24 4.39
CA LYS A 255 20.12 -20.47 4.23
C LYS A 255 18.66 -20.26 4.63
N LEU A 256 18.41 -19.60 5.75
CA LEU A 256 17.05 -19.23 6.16
C LEU A 256 16.37 -18.38 5.09
N PHE A 257 17.10 -17.41 4.52
CA PHE A 257 16.58 -16.54 3.47
C PHE A 257 16.26 -17.32 2.18
N VAL A 258 17.07 -18.32 1.79
CA VAL A 258 16.75 -19.22 0.67
C VAL A 258 15.43 -19.94 0.92
N VAL A 259 15.27 -20.57 2.09
CA VAL A 259 14.06 -21.34 2.43
C VAL A 259 12.81 -20.46 2.42
N ILE A 260 12.88 -19.26 3.03
CA ILE A 260 11.77 -18.30 3.03
C ILE A 260 11.45 -17.87 1.61
N SER A 261 12.45 -17.54 0.79
CA SER A 261 12.24 -17.07 -0.58
C SER A 261 11.59 -18.12 -1.47
N GLU A 262 12.02 -19.37 -1.37
CA GLU A 262 11.44 -20.47 -2.14
C GLU A 262 9.99 -20.73 -1.74
N TRP A 263 9.69 -20.69 -0.44
CA TRP A 263 8.33 -20.87 0.05
C TRP A 263 7.40 -19.70 -0.35
N VAL A 264 7.89 -18.45 -0.25
CA VAL A 264 7.16 -17.25 -0.70
C VAL A 264 6.80 -17.35 -2.18
N ILE A 265 7.75 -17.76 -3.03
CA ILE A 265 7.51 -17.93 -4.47
C ILE A 265 6.52 -19.08 -4.73
N ALA A 266 6.70 -20.22 -4.07
CA ALA A 266 5.87 -21.41 -4.30
C ALA A 266 4.40 -21.23 -3.86
N ASN A 267 4.13 -20.30 -2.93
CA ASN A 267 2.80 -20.08 -2.37
C ASN A 267 2.22 -18.70 -2.71
N ASP A 268 2.85 -17.97 -3.64
CA ASP A 268 2.37 -16.67 -4.11
C ASP A 268 2.16 -15.68 -2.95
N ILE A 269 3.14 -15.53 -2.06
CA ILE A 269 3.05 -14.67 -0.86
C ILE A 269 3.50 -13.24 -1.18
N ASP A 270 2.73 -12.25 -0.72
CA ASP A 270 3.00 -10.81 -0.93
C ASP A 270 3.75 -10.15 0.23
N THR A 271 3.46 -10.60 1.44
CA THR A 271 4.01 -10.05 2.68
C THR A 271 4.05 -11.15 3.73
N THR A 272 4.95 -11.04 4.70
CA THR A 272 5.15 -12.09 5.70
C THR A 272 5.07 -11.55 7.12
N ALA A 273 4.71 -12.41 8.06
CA ALA A 273 4.83 -12.16 9.48
C ALA A 273 5.54 -13.35 10.12
N ILE A 274 6.63 -13.12 10.84
CA ILE A 274 7.55 -14.19 11.24
C ILE A 274 7.66 -14.27 12.76
N GLN A 275 7.69 -15.50 13.28
CA GLN A 275 8.09 -15.82 14.65
C GLN A 275 9.58 -15.51 14.79
N CYS A 276 9.88 -14.23 14.98
CA CYS A 276 11.25 -13.74 15.02
C CYS A 276 11.99 -14.09 16.32
N TRP A 277 11.28 -14.53 17.36
CA TRP A 277 11.85 -15.04 18.61
C TRP A 277 10.95 -16.04 19.35
N THR A 278 11.48 -16.85 20.29
CA THR A 278 12.91 -17.14 20.52
C THR A 278 13.42 -18.35 19.72
N SER A 279 12.53 -19.03 18.98
CA SER A 279 12.83 -20.32 18.35
C SER A 279 14.02 -20.27 17.38
N LEU A 280 14.16 -19.18 16.62
CA LEU A 280 15.30 -18.99 15.72
C LEU A 280 16.62 -18.81 16.48
N GLN A 281 16.60 -18.11 17.61
CA GLN A 281 17.77 -17.89 18.45
C GLN A 281 18.22 -19.20 19.11
N GLU A 282 17.29 -19.98 19.66
CA GLU A 282 17.62 -21.24 20.34
C GLU A 282 18.09 -22.32 19.36
N ASN A 283 17.53 -22.38 18.16
CA ASN A 283 17.84 -23.45 17.19
C ASN A 283 18.97 -23.10 16.22
N LEU A 284 19.13 -21.81 15.87
CA LEU A 284 20.06 -21.35 14.84
C LEU A 284 21.03 -20.26 15.35
N GLY A 285 20.74 -19.64 16.49
CA GLY A 285 21.53 -18.57 17.08
C GLY A 285 21.61 -17.32 16.20
N ILE A 286 20.51 -16.98 15.51
CA ILE A 286 20.38 -15.81 14.64
C ILE A 286 19.03 -15.11 14.85
N ASN A 287 18.96 -13.86 14.41
CA ASN A 287 17.75 -13.09 14.22
C ASN A 287 17.39 -13.02 12.73
N VAL A 288 16.10 -13.10 12.41
CA VAL A 288 15.58 -12.97 11.04
C VAL A 288 15.48 -11.51 10.57
N CYS A 289 15.72 -10.55 11.46
CA CYS A 289 15.50 -9.13 11.25
C CYS A 289 16.22 -8.55 10.00
N SER A 290 17.45 -8.99 9.71
CA SER A 290 18.19 -8.60 8.51
C SER A 290 17.52 -9.08 7.21
N ILE A 291 16.97 -10.29 7.20
CA ILE A 291 16.20 -10.84 6.08
C ILE A 291 14.92 -10.00 5.89
N MET A 292 14.24 -9.68 6.99
CA MET A 292 13.03 -8.84 6.97
C MET A 292 13.32 -7.44 6.44
N SER A 293 14.45 -6.83 6.83
CA SER A 293 14.92 -5.55 6.28
C SER A 293 15.08 -5.63 4.75
N VAL A 294 15.76 -6.66 4.24
CA VAL A 294 15.95 -6.84 2.79
C VAL A 294 14.61 -6.99 2.08
N MET A 295 13.72 -7.84 2.61
CA MET A 295 12.41 -8.08 2.01
C MET A 295 11.56 -6.79 1.99
N SER A 296 11.55 -6.03 3.08
CA SER A 296 10.85 -4.74 3.16
C SER A 296 11.40 -3.70 2.18
N GLY A 297 12.74 -3.63 2.01
CA GLY A 297 13.38 -2.81 0.98
C GLY A 297 12.99 -3.21 -0.45
N GLN A 298 12.66 -4.48 -0.67
CA GLN A 298 12.19 -5.00 -1.96
C GLN A 298 10.67 -4.91 -2.15
N LEU A 299 10.00 -4.07 -1.35
CA LEU A 299 8.53 -3.90 -1.35
C LEU A 299 7.77 -5.20 -1.09
N MET A 300 8.35 -6.09 -0.29
CA MET A 300 7.73 -7.30 0.26
C MET A 300 7.86 -7.25 1.79
N PRO A 301 7.07 -6.39 2.47
CA PRO A 301 7.27 -6.13 3.89
C PRO A 301 7.16 -7.41 4.73
N SER A 302 7.92 -7.44 5.82
CA SER A 302 7.90 -8.54 6.77
C SER A 302 7.75 -8.01 8.19
N ALA A 303 6.70 -8.45 8.90
CA ALA A 303 6.41 -8.04 10.27
C ALA A 303 6.94 -9.05 11.29
N CYS A 304 7.31 -8.56 12.47
CA CYS A 304 7.79 -9.39 13.57
C CYS A 304 6.61 -10.03 14.33
N GLU A 305 6.91 -10.92 15.27
CA GLU A 305 5.96 -11.58 16.19
C GLU A 305 4.75 -12.29 15.52
N VAL A 306 4.85 -12.67 14.25
CA VAL A 306 3.72 -13.19 13.45
C VAL A 306 2.53 -12.18 13.46
N ASP A 307 2.83 -10.88 13.49
CA ASP A 307 1.83 -9.83 13.36
C ASP A 307 1.32 -9.69 11.91
N VAL A 308 0.37 -10.56 11.55
CA VAL A 308 -0.26 -10.61 10.22
C VAL A 308 -0.93 -9.27 9.88
N MET A 309 -1.61 -8.64 10.84
CA MET A 309 -2.26 -7.34 10.61
C MET A 309 -1.23 -6.22 10.42
N GLY A 310 -0.11 -6.30 11.12
CA GLY A 310 1.06 -5.45 10.91
C GLY A 310 1.66 -5.59 9.51
N ALA A 311 1.87 -6.83 9.06
CA ALA A 311 2.37 -7.13 7.71
C ALA A 311 1.45 -6.54 6.62
N LEU A 312 0.13 -6.72 6.75
CA LEU A 312 -0.87 -6.12 5.87
C LEU A 312 -0.81 -4.59 5.87
N SER A 313 -0.62 -3.99 7.05
CA SER A 313 -0.50 -2.53 7.19
C SER A 313 0.74 -2.00 6.48
N MET A 314 1.88 -2.69 6.61
CA MET A 314 3.11 -2.35 5.89
C MET A 314 2.93 -2.50 4.37
N TYR A 315 2.28 -3.57 3.92
CA TYR A 315 2.03 -3.81 2.50
C TYR A 315 1.14 -2.71 1.88
N ALA A 316 0.07 -2.31 2.58
CA ALA A 316 -0.78 -1.20 2.15
C ALA A 316 -0.01 0.12 2.01
N LEU A 317 0.85 0.44 2.98
CA LEU A 317 1.72 1.63 2.92
C LEU A 317 2.68 1.56 1.72
N ALA A 318 3.36 0.44 1.53
CA ALA A 318 4.27 0.24 0.40
C ALA A 318 3.55 0.36 -0.95
N SER A 319 2.32 -0.16 -1.06
CA SER A 319 1.49 -0.02 -2.26
C SER A 319 1.06 1.43 -2.55
N SER A 320 0.96 2.29 -1.54
CA SER A 320 0.51 3.68 -1.75
C SER A 320 1.51 4.49 -2.59
N ASN A 321 2.80 4.37 -2.31
CA ASN A 321 3.82 5.25 -2.90
C ASN A 321 5.09 4.51 -3.36
N MET A 322 5.08 3.18 -3.39
CA MET A 322 6.23 2.35 -3.80
C MET A 322 7.48 2.55 -2.95
N SER A 323 7.31 2.97 -1.69
CA SER A 323 8.42 3.13 -0.74
C SER A 323 8.42 2.02 0.31
N PRO A 324 9.59 1.55 0.77
CA PRO A 324 9.69 0.55 1.82
C PRO A 324 8.91 0.95 3.08
N ALA A 325 8.16 0.00 3.65
CA ALA A 325 7.46 0.17 4.91
C ALA A 325 8.11 -0.67 6.00
N SER A 326 8.06 -0.16 7.23
CA SER A 326 8.57 -0.82 8.43
C SER A 326 7.47 -0.89 9.49
N ILE A 327 7.62 -1.76 10.48
CA ILE A 327 6.72 -1.83 11.64
C ILE A 327 7.50 -1.54 12.91
N ALA A 328 6.90 -0.75 13.79
CA ALA A 328 7.51 -0.29 15.04
C ALA A 328 6.48 -0.28 16.17
N ASP A 329 6.96 -0.16 17.39
CA ASP A 329 6.16 0.04 18.59
C ASP A 329 5.85 1.52 18.77
N TRP A 330 4.58 1.87 19.05
CA TRP A 330 4.29 3.11 19.78
C TRP A 330 4.92 3.00 21.16
N ASN A 331 6.08 3.64 21.34
CA ASN A 331 6.91 3.45 22.52
C ASN A 331 6.93 4.73 23.40
N ASN A 332 8.08 5.04 24.00
CA ASN A 332 8.22 6.06 25.02
C ASN A 332 7.86 7.47 24.55
N ASN A 333 7.42 8.32 25.49
CA ASN A 333 7.33 9.76 25.29
C ASN A 333 8.71 10.34 24.94
N PHE A 334 8.72 11.49 24.24
CA PHE A 334 9.96 12.21 23.97
C PHE A 334 10.10 13.43 24.89
N GLY A 335 10.57 13.17 26.12
CA GLY A 335 10.67 14.21 27.14
C GLY A 335 9.31 14.80 27.51
N ASP A 336 9.24 16.13 27.56
CA ASP A 336 8.01 16.88 27.88
C ASP A 336 7.17 17.24 26.65
N ASP A 337 7.65 16.97 25.43
CA ASP A 337 6.91 17.26 24.20
C ASP A 337 5.80 16.24 23.97
N ARG A 338 4.56 16.70 24.09
CA ARG A 338 3.34 15.87 24.00
C ARG A 338 2.93 15.52 22.57
N ASN A 339 3.57 16.09 21.56
CA ASN A 339 3.36 15.70 20.17
C ASN A 339 4.47 14.77 19.67
N LYS A 340 5.48 14.47 20.49
CA LYS A 340 6.58 13.59 20.10
C LYS A 340 6.65 12.29 20.91
N CYS A 341 6.96 11.20 20.21
CA CYS A 341 7.29 9.93 20.84
C CYS A 341 8.42 9.22 20.09
N VAL A 342 8.95 8.18 20.74
CA VAL A 342 9.89 7.25 20.15
C VAL A 342 9.10 6.14 19.46
N LEU A 343 9.45 5.84 18.21
CA LEU A 343 9.14 4.56 17.60
C LEU A 343 10.39 3.69 17.65
N PHE A 344 10.19 2.42 18.03
CA PHE A 344 11.28 1.47 18.20
C PHE A 344 10.88 0.10 17.70
N HIS A 345 11.83 -0.66 17.18
CA HIS A 345 11.69 -2.10 17.03
C HIS A 345 13.05 -2.79 17.12
N CYS A 346 13.04 -4.09 17.39
CA CYS A 346 14.24 -4.89 17.60
C CYS A 346 15.22 -4.97 16.41
N GLY A 347 14.81 -4.58 15.18
CA GLY A 347 15.76 -4.40 14.07
C GLY A 347 15.26 -4.77 12.67
N ASN A 348 13.96 -4.67 12.40
CA ASN A 348 13.32 -5.12 11.16
C ASN A 348 13.06 -4.01 10.12
N PHE A 349 13.51 -2.78 10.38
CA PHE A 349 13.25 -1.68 9.45
C PHE A 349 14.01 -1.91 8.14
N ALA A 350 13.44 -1.44 7.02
CA ALA A 350 14.13 -1.45 5.74
C ALA A 350 15.37 -0.55 5.82
N ALA A 351 16.56 -1.12 5.62
CA ALA A 351 17.83 -0.40 5.74
C ALA A 351 17.95 0.83 4.81
N GLU A 352 17.29 0.81 3.65
CA GLU A 352 17.21 1.96 2.74
C GLU A 352 16.60 3.21 3.39
N SER A 353 15.74 3.03 4.40
CA SER A 353 15.11 4.12 5.16
C SER A 353 15.92 4.56 6.39
N LEU A 354 17.08 3.93 6.64
CA LEU A 354 17.91 4.18 7.81
C LEU A 354 19.16 5.02 7.48
N ASP A 355 19.65 5.74 8.48
CA ASP A 355 20.98 6.33 8.53
C ASP A 355 21.98 5.32 9.10
N ASN A 356 23.06 5.08 8.35
CA ASN A 356 24.18 4.17 8.71
C ASN A 356 23.72 2.81 9.25
N PRO A 357 22.90 2.05 8.49
CA PRO A 357 22.41 0.75 8.93
C PRO A 357 23.56 -0.25 9.11
N HIS A 358 23.59 -0.92 10.26
CA HIS A 358 24.55 -2.00 10.54
C HIS A 358 23.84 -3.20 11.18
N MET A 359 24.40 -4.39 10.97
CA MET A 359 23.94 -5.61 11.61
C MET A 359 24.70 -5.84 12.93
N GLY A 360 23.94 -6.20 13.95
CA GLY A 360 24.44 -6.52 15.28
C GLY A 360 23.66 -7.65 15.94
N THR A 361 23.74 -7.69 17.26
CA THR A 361 22.98 -8.60 18.13
C THR A 361 21.74 -7.90 18.68
N ALA A 362 20.62 -8.61 18.82
CA ALA A 362 19.45 -8.03 19.48
C ALA A 362 19.66 -7.94 21.01
N ASP A 363 20.09 -6.78 21.51
CA ASP A 363 20.50 -6.58 22.90
C ASP A 363 19.45 -6.99 23.93
N ILE A 364 18.17 -6.64 23.71
CA ILE A 364 17.08 -6.93 24.66
C ILE A 364 16.86 -8.44 24.78
N ILE A 365 16.65 -9.13 23.65
CA ILE A 365 16.45 -10.59 23.62
C ILE A 365 17.72 -11.32 24.09
N GLY A 366 18.90 -10.78 23.76
CA GLY A 366 20.20 -11.31 24.15
C GLY A 366 20.42 -11.36 25.66
N THR A 367 19.69 -10.57 26.46
CA THR A 367 19.71 -10.69 27.93
C THR A 367 19.12 -12.01 28.43
N THR A 368 18.29 -12.67 27.63
CA THR A 368 17.58 -13.91 27.98
C THR A 368 18.20 -15.13 27.30
N VAL A 369 18.54 -15.04 26.01
CA VAL A 369 19.02 -16.20 25.22
C VAL A 369 20.53 -16.17 24.91
N GLY A 370 21.25 -15.15 25.40
CA GLY A 370 22.67 -14.93 25.07
C GLY A 370 22.86 -14.10 23.79
N LYS A 371 23.76 -13.10 23.83
CA LYS A 371 23.98 -12.18 22.70
C LYS A 371 24.46 -12.92 21.45
N GLU A 372 25.32 -13.91 21.62
CA GLU A 372 25.86 -14.78 20.56
C GLU A 372 24.78 -15.55 19.78
N ASN A 373 23.59 -15.69 20.37
CA ASN A 373 22.44 -16.36 19.74
C ASN A 373 21.48 -15.39 19.05
N THR A 374 21.79 -14.09 19.00
CA THR A 374 20.89 -13.05 18.47
C THR A 374 21.47 -12.28 17.28
N CYS A 375 22.43 -12.88 16.57
CA CYS A 375 23.12 -12.24 15.45
C CYS A 375 22.16 -11.97 14.27
N GLY A 376 22.16 -10.75 13.73
CA GLY A 376 21.36 -10.40 12.54
C GLY A 376 20.26 -9.37 12.79
N ALA A 377 20.25 -8.69 13.94
CA ALA A 377 19.42 -7.51 14.15
C ALA A 377 19.96 -6.34 13.33
N VAL A 378 19.11 -5.57 12.63
CA VAL A 378 19.53 -4.31 12.01
C VAL A 378 19.39 -3.19 13.02
N HIS A 379 20.38 -2.32 13.08
CA HIS A 379 20.40 -1.14 13.93
C HIS A 379 20.51 0.09 13.06
N GLY A 380 19.80 1.15 13.43
CA GLY A 380 19.84 2.41 12.69
C GLY A 380 18.76 3.37 13.13
N ARG A 381 18.92 4.61 12.68
CA ARG A 381 17.94 5.67 12.89
C ARG A 381 17.13 5.83 11.60
N LEU A 382 15.81 5.86 11.69
CA LEU A 382 14.96 6.24 10.56
C LEU A 382 15.30 7.67 10.13
N ARG A 383 15.46 7.89 8.83
CA ARG A 383 15.75 9.22 8.27
C ARG A 383 14.66 10.22 8.67
N SER A 384 15.01 11.50 8.71
CA SER A 384 14.03 12.57 8.93
C SER A 384 13.20 12.83 7.67
N GLY A 385 11.94 13.20 7.82
CA GLY A 385 11.06 13.55 6.70
C GLY A 385 9.59 13.29 6.99
N ASP A 386 8.75 13.54 6.00
CA ASP A 386 7.32 13.24 6.09
C ASP A 386 7.11 11.74 6.31
N LEU A 387 6.11 11.43 7.12
CA LEU A 387 5.78 10.08 7.55
C LEU A 387 4.27 9.87 7.48
N THR A 388 3.85 8.72 6.97
CA THR A 388 2.49 8.22 7.19
C THR A 388 2.58 6.97 8.05
N TYR A 389 1.73 6.91 9.08
CA TYR A 389 1.54 5.72 9.89
C TYR A 389 0.18 5.10 9.59
N PHE A 390 0.11 3.77 9.64
CA PHE A 390 -1.09 3.01 9.34
C PHE A 390 -1.15 1.72 10.14
N ARG A 391 -2.36 1.36 10.59
CA ARG A 391 -2.61 0.09 11.26
C ARG A 391 -3.98 -0.45 10.92
N LEU A 392 -4.00 -1.68 10.42
CA LEU A 392 -5.18 -2.55 10.33
C LEU A 392 -5.27 -3.41 11.59
N SER A 393 -6.50 -3.77 11.96
CA SER A 393 -6.79 -4.73 13.02
C SER A 393 -8.11 -5.46 12.73
N THR A 394 -8.25 -6.68 13.27
CA THR A 394 -9.52 -7.39 13.29
C THR A 394 -10.18 -7.24 14.65
N ASP A 395 -11.45 -6.83 14.66
CA ASP A 395 -12.27 -6.77 15.87
C ASP A 395 -13.26 -7.93 15.87
N ASP A 396 -12.89 -9.03 16.54
CA ASP A 396 -13.74 -10.21 16.63
C ASP A 396 -14.99 -10.00 17.50
N LEU A 397 -15.03 -8.95 18.33
CA LEU A 397 -16.20 -8.64 19.15
C LEU A 397 -17.33 -8.04 18.31
N THR A 398 -16.98 -7.23 17.31
CA THR A 398 -17.94 -6.64 16.35
C THR A 398 -18.01 -7.41 15.04
N GLY A 399 -17.04 -8.29 14.76
CA GLY A 399 -16.94 -9.04 13.51
C GLY A 399 -16.47 -8.19 12.34
N GLU A 400 -15.66 -7.16 12.61
CA GLU A 400 -15.25 -6.14 11.64
C GLU A 400 -13.73 -6.09 11.46
N ILE A 401 -13.30 -5.56 10.33
CA ILE A 401 -11.92 -5.11 10.13
C ILE A 401 -11.93 -3.60 10.24
N LYS A 402 -11.00 -3.06 11.03
CA LYS A 402 -10.89 -1.64 11.31
C LYS A 402 -9.45 -1.17 11.12
N ALA A 403 -9.29 0.14 10.93
CA ALA A 403 -7.98 0.74 10.76
C ALA A 403 -7.89 2.13 11.38
N TYR A 404 -6.66 2.60 11.55
CA TYR A 404 -6.37 4.03 11.69
C TYR A 404 -5.19 4.43 10.80
N VAL A 405 -5.20 5.69 10.39
CA VAL A 405 -4.16 6.30 9.56
C VAL A 405 -3.95 7.75 9.98
N GLY A 406 -2.74 8.26 9.79
CA GLY A 406 -2.48 9.69 9.90
C GLY A 406 -1.10 10.06 9.39
N ALA A 407 -0.87 11.37 9.32
CA ALA A 407 0.40 11.95 8.93
C ALA A 407 1.20 12.41 10.15
N GLY A 408 2.51 12.37 10.03
CA GLY A 408 3.45 12.90 11.00
C GLY A 408 4.78 13.20 10.33
N LYS A 409 5.82 13.40 11.14
CA LYS A 409 7.19 13.60 10.67
C LYS A 409 8.13 12.75 11.49
N SER A 410 9.09 12.09 10.83
CA SER A 410 10.30 11.63 11.50
C SER A 410 11.24 12.83 11.63
N VAL A 411 11.69 13.11 12.85
CA VAL A 411 12.52 14.27 13.18
C VAL A 411 13.94 13.84 13.59
N ASP A 412 14.90 14.76 13.49
CA ASP A 412 16.34 14.50 13.71
C ASP A 412 16.78 14.73 15.17
N ASP A 413 15.86 14.99 16.10
CA ASP A 413 16.12 15.14 17.53
C ASP A 413 17.02 14.02 18.08
N PRO A 414 18.11 14.30 18.82
CA PRO A 414 19.03 13.27 19.28
C PRO A 414 18.34 12.19 20.14
N LEU A 415 18.57 10.93 19.76
CA LEU A 415 18.13 9.77 20.52
C LEU A 415 19.20 8.68 20.45
N ASP A 416 19.79 8.34 21.58
CA ASP A 416 20.77 7.26 21.70
C ASP A 416 20.14 6.05 22.37
N THR A 417 19.85 5.02 21.57
CA THR A 417 19.33 3.73 22.04
C THR A 417 19.62 2.66 20.98
N VAL A 418 19.47 1.40 21.38
CA VAL A 418 19.69 0.21 20.55
C VAL A 418 18.61 0.04 19.47
N GLY A 419 18.74 -1.00 18.64
CA GLY A 419 17.77 -1.38 17.61
C GLY A 419 17.52 -0.35 16.51
N CYS A 420 16.35 -0.49 15.87
CA CYS A 420 15.83 0.49 14.93
C CYS A 420 14.98 1.52 15.68
N ARG A 421 15.21 2.80 15.42
CA ARG A 421 14.55 3.87 16.17
C ARG A 421 14.18 5.07 15.30
N ALA A 422 13.14 5.78 15.70
CA ALA A 422 12.76 7.08 15.18
C ALA A 422 12.24 7.95 16.32
N VAL A 423 12.46 9.27 16.23
CA VAL A 423 11.64 10.23 16.97
C VAL A 423 10.62 10.74 15.97
N ILE A 424 9.34 10.64 16.31
CA ILE A 424 8.27 11.12 15.44
C ILE A 424 7.50 12.23 16.11
N GLU A 425 7.05 13.18 15.29
CA GLU A 425 6.15 14.25 15.67
C GLU A 425 4.80 14.04 14.98
N VAL A 426 3.75 13.95 15.78
CA VAL A 426 2.36 13.79 15.33
C VAL A 426 1.52 14.86 16.01
N PRO A 427 0.84 15.75 15.27
CA PRO A 427 -0.07 16.72 15.87
C PRO A 427 -1.12 16.03 16.73
N HIS A 428 -1.38 16.53 17.94
CA HIS A 428 -2.38 15.95 18.84
C HIS A 428 -2.14 14.48 19.20
N LEU A 429 -0.87 14.05 19.31
CA LEU A 429 -0.48 12.65 19.55
C LEU A 429 -1.18 12.02 20.78
N GLU A 430 -1.30 12.74 21.89
CA GLU A 430 -1.98 12.21 23.09
C GLU A 430 -3.45 11.81 22.81
N ASN A 431 -4.14 12.53 21.92
CA ASN A 431 -5.50 12.17 21.51
C ASN A 431 -5.51 10.89 20.67
N LEU A 432 -4.55 10.76 19.75
CA LEU A 432 -4.37 9.55 18.94
C LEU A 432 -4.10 8.33 19.82
N LEU A 433 -3.12 8.42 20.72
CA LEU A 433 -2.73 7.31 21.60
C LEU A 433 -3.89 6.92 22.53
N ASN A 434 -4.62 7.90 23.08
CA ASN A 434 -5.81 7.62 23.86
C ASN A 434 -6.90 6.89 23.04
N TRP A 435 -7.12 7.33 21.81
CA TRP A 435 -8.07 6.71 20.89
C TRP A 435 -7.64 5.27 20.54
N ILE A 436 -6.36 5.04 20.23
CA ILE A 436 -5.78 3.72 19.95
C ILE A 436 -6.06 2.76 21.11
N CYS A 437 -5.75 3.17 22.35
CA CYS A 437 -5.97 2.33 23.53
C CYS A 437 -7.46 2.04 23.77
N ARG A 438 -8.34 3.04 23.64
CA ARG A 438 -9.78 2.88 23.85
C ARG A 438 -10.44 1.99 22.80
N ASN A 439 -9.88 1.93 21.60
CA ASN A 439 -10.40 1.12 20.50
C ASN A 439 -9.67 -0.22 20.35
N GLY A 440 -8.77 -0.58 21.28
CA GLY A 440 -8.17 -1.92 21.35
C GLY A 440 -7.26 -2.27 20.17
N PHE A 441 -6.57 -1.28 19.59
CA PHE A 441 -5.55 -1.54 18.59
C PHE A 441 -4.26 -2.08 19.21
N GLU A 442 -3.45 -2.73 18.39
CA GLU A 442 -2.17 -3.29 18.76
C GLU A 442 -1.12 -2.20 19.00
N HIS A 443 -0.06 -2.56 19.74
CA HIS A 443 1.06 -1.66 20.03
C HIS A 443 1.92 -1.38 18.80
N HIS A 444 1.95 -2.32 17.85
CA HIS A 444 2.64 -2.17 16.60
C HIS A 444 1.92 -1.19 15.66
N VAL A 445 2.70 -0.38 14.96
CA VAL A 445 2.26 0.52 13.91
C VAL A 445 3.17 0.40 12.70
N ALA A 446 2.58 0.29 11.51
CA ALA A 446 3.34 0.34 10.28
C ALA A 446 3.56 1.79 9.86
N MET A 447 4.72 2.06 9.26
CA MET A 447 5.08 3.41 8.81
C MET A 447 6.00 3.37 7.60
N ASN A 448 5.97 4.44 6.80
CA ASN A 448 6.96 4.71 5.78
C ASN A 448 7.13 6.22 5.55
N HIS A 449 8.15 6.59 4.77
CA HIS A 449 8.32 7.95 4.27
C HIS A 449 7.29 8.23 3.17
N SER A 450 6.17 8.85 3.56
CA SER A 450 5.10 9.20 2.62
C SER A 450 4.17 10.26 3.19
N ALA A 451 3.47 10.96 2.29
CA ALA A 451 2.34 11.84 2.60
C ALA A 451 1.05 11.22 2.03
N SER A 452 0.77 9.96 2.42
CA SER A 452 -0.27 9.12 1.81
C SER A 452 -1.47 8.84 2.72
N ALA A 453 -1.61 9.56 3.85
CA ALA A 453 -2.67 9.29 4.83
C ALA A 453 -4.07 9.36 4.22
N ASP A 454 -4.36 10.40 3.43
CA ASP A 454 -5.65 10.56 2.75
C ASP A 454 -5.91 9.48 1.70
N VAL A 455 -4.86 9.02 1.00
CA VAL A 455 -4.95 7.97 -0.02
C VAL A 455 -5.35 6.67 0.62
N LEU A 456 -4.69 6.29 1.72
CA LEU A 456 -5.03 5.09 2.47
C LEU A 456 -6.43 5.20 3.08
N HIS A 457 -6.76 6.33 3.72
CA HIS A 457 -8.11 6.55 4.26
C HIS A 457 -9.19 6.36 3.19
N GLU A 458 -9.02 6.96 2.02
CA GLU A 458 -9.98 6.83 0.93
C GLU A 458 -10.03 5.42 0.35
N ALA A 459 -8.88 4.79 0.09
CA ALA A 459 -8.80 3.42 -0.41
C ALA A 459 -9.55 2.43 0.51
N PHE A 460 -9.29 2.51 1.81
CA PHE A 460 -9.90 1.60 2.77
C PHE A 460 -11.37 1.88 3.03
N THR A 461 -11.77 3.14 3.23
CA THR A 461 -13.17 3.47 3.53
C THR A 461 -14.08 3.33 2.30
N ARG A 462 -13.65 3.84 1.15
CA ARG A 462 -14.51 3.97 -0.04
C ARG A 462 -14.53 2.72 -0.91
N TYR A 463 -13.40 2.02 -1.01
CA TYR A 463 -13.22 0.96 -2.01
C TYR A 463 -13.00 -0.44 -1.43
N LEU A 464 -12.48 -0.54 -0.20
CA LEU A 464 -12.29 -1.82 0.51
C LEU A 464 -13.32 -2.05 1.63
N GLY A 465 -14.12 -1.04 1.99
CA GLY A 465 -15.20 -1.18 2.98
C GLY A 465 -14.70 -1.38 4.43
N VAL A 466 -13.52 -0.87 4.76
CA VAL A 466 -12.91 -0.95 6.09
C VAL A 466 -13.09 0.37 6.82
N ASN A 467 -13.68 0.31 8.02
CA ASN A 467 -13.82 1.50 8.86
C ASN A 467 -12.43 1.99 9.28
N THR A 468 -12.06 3.19 8.83
CA THR A 468 -10.71 3.74 9.01
C THR A 468 -10.79 5.11 9.65
N TYR A 469 -10.20 5.24 10.83
CA TYR A 469 -10.06 6.54 11.49
C TYR A 469 -8.91 7.33 10.85
N LEU A 470 -9.20 8.53 10.35
CA LEU A 470 -8.19 9.50 9.92
C LEU A 470 -7.89 10.46 11.08
N HIS A 471 -6.68 10.39 11.60
CA HIS A 471 -6.19 11.33 12.61
C HIS A 471 -5.78 12.66 11.95
N GLN A 472 -6.16 13.78 12.58
CA GLN A 472 -5.95 15.14 12.07
C GLN A 472 -5.40 16.07 13.16
#